data_AF-A0A3A6UAF7-F1
#
_entry.id   AF-A0A3A6UAF7-F1
#
_cell.length_a   1.000
_cell.length_b   1.000
_cell.length_c   1.000
_cell.angle_alpha   90.00
_cell.angle_beta   90.00
_cell.angle_gamma   90.00
#
_symmetry.space_group_name_H-M   'P 1'
#
loop_
_entity.id
_entity.type
_entity.pdbx_description
1 polymer ?
#
loop_
_entity_poly.entity_id
_entity_poly.type
_entity_poly.pdbx_seq_one_letter_code
_entity_poly.pdbx_strand_id
1 'polypeptide(L)'
;MNTLIKGLMVILIAATISACHHENPLKTQPAKASVRFLINASANAEKQLHFAIHKDAYGFAYLECMEGKQSPDIQCNALYQGMIAFAKEGHYAGFQMITQADLTDKKVFESLADEYAETAATSFPHFVSGS
;
A
#
# COMPACT_ATOMS: atom_id res chain seq x y z
N MET A 1 23.63 3.34 58.03
CA MET A 1 22.22 3.51 57.63
C MET A 1 21.85 4.98 57.74
N ASN A 2 21.13 5.48 56.75
CA ASN A 2 20.51 6.81 56.66
C ASN A 2 21.45 8.02 56.59
N THR A 3 21.82 8.39 55.36
CA THR A 3 21.66 9.78 54.92
C THR A 3 21.56 9.83 53.39
N LEU A 4 20.31 9.91 52.92
CA LEU A 4 19.87 10.86 51.90
C LEU A 4 20.62 10.73 50.55
N ILE A 5 20.27 9.78 49.67
CA ILE A 5 19.06 9.83 48.82
C ILE A 5 18.60 11.27 48.53
N LYS A 6 19.52 12.12 48.06
CA LYS A 6 19.25 13.46 47.51
C LYS A 6 20.21 13.76 46.34
N GLY A 7 20.41 12.78 45.47
CA GLY A 7 21.00 12.99 44.15
C GLY A 7 19.89 12.78 43.15
N LEU A 8 19.23 13.88 42.77
CA LEU A 8 18.08 13.95 41.89
C LEU A 8 18.15 12.94 40.73
N MET A 9 17.16 12.04 40.68
CA MET A 9 16.65 11.44 39.46
C MET A 9 16.21 12.55 38.49
N VAL A 10 17.14 13.13 37.74
CA VAL A 10 16.83 13.92 36.54
C VAL A 10 17.84 13.50 35.47
N ILE A 11 17.87 12.20 35.16
CA ILE A 11 18.32 11.80 33.82
C ILE A 11 17.05 11.79 32.99
N LEU A 12 16.88 12.91 32.28
CA LEU A 12 15.90 13.13 31.23
C LEU A 12 15.62 11.82 30.49
N ILE A 13 14.42 11.27 30.69
CA ILE A 13 13.77 10.44 29.69
C ILE A 13 13.37 11.40 28.57
N ALA A 14 14.35 11.85 27.79
CA ALA A 14 14.14 12.30 26.44
C ALA A 14 14.01 11.03 25.58
N ALA A 15 12.99 10.21 25.89
CA ALA A 15 12.42 9.36 24.89
C ALA A 15 11.75 10.33 23.92
N THR A 16 12.54 10.83 22.96
CA THR A 16 11.99 11.45 21.77
C THR A 16 11.07 10.40 21.18
N ILE A 17 9.78 10.59 21.43
CA ILE A 17 8.71 9.93 20.71
C ILE A 17 8.87 10.46 19.28
N SER A 18 9.84 9.91 18.53
CA SER A 18 9.73 9.86 17.09
C SER A 18 8.57 8.89 16.87
N ALA A 19 7.34 9.40 17.03
CA ALA A 19 6.26 8.91 16.23
C ALA A 19 6.79 9.10 14.81
N CYS A 20 7.36 8.03 14.23
CA CYS A 20 7.58 7.98 12.80
C CYS A 20 6.22 8.28 12.22
N HIS A 21 6.02 9.51 11.76
CA HIS A 21 4.79 9.89 11.07
C HIS A 21 4.75 8.98 9.86
N HIS A 22 3.92 7.94 9.96
CA HIS A 22 3.60 7.11 8.81
C HIS A 22 2.77 7.98 7.88
N GLU A 23 3.41 8.53 6.87
CA GLU A 23 2.72 9.23 5.80
C GLU A 23 2.33 8.22 4.72
N ASN A 24 1.10 8.33 4.22
CA ASN A 24 0.62 7.46 3.17
C ASN A 24 1.52 7.63 1.93
N PRO A 25 2.25 6.57 1.49
CA PRO A 25 3.19 6.69 0.39
C PRO A 25 2.51 7.02 -0.94
N LEU A 26 1.21 6.74 -1.07
CA LEU A 26 0.42 7.14 -2.23
C LEU A 26 0.24 8.68 -2.33
N LYS A 27 0.37 9.41 -1.21
CA LYS A 27 0.35 10.89 -1.15
C LYS A 27 1.74 11.50 -1.38
N THR A 28 2.78 10.82 -0.92
CA THR A 28 4.14 11.39 -0.89
C THR A 28 4.96 11.06 -2.13
N GLN A 29 4.60 10.00 -2.86
CA GLN A 29 5.18 9.66 -4.15
C GLN A 29 4.46 10.40 -5.31
N PRO A 30 5.11 10.60 -6.47
CA PRO A 30 4.47 11.17 -7.65
C PRO A 30 3.22 10.35 -8.05
N ALA A 31 2.14 11.02 -8.46
CA ALA A 31 0.87 10.38 -8.79
C ALA A 31 1.02 9.19 -9.76
N LYS A 32 1.76 9.40 -10.86
CA LYS A 32 2.07 8.35 -11.84
C LYS A 32 2.81 7.15 -11.24
N ALA A 33 3.72 7.38 -10.30
CA ALA A 33 4.43 6.31 -9.61
C ALA A 33 3.49 5.54 -8.66
N SER A 34 2.65 6.26 -7.91
CA SER A 34 1.62 5.67 -7.04
C SER A 34 0.64 4.80 -7.82
N VAL A 35 0.11 5.31 -8.93
CA VAL A 35 -0.82 4.56 -9.80
C VAL A 35 -0.15 3.34 -10.42
N ARG A 36 1.08 3.50 -10.94
CA ARG A 36 1.83 2.36 -11.48
C ARG A 36 2.07 1.31 -10.41
N PHE A 37 2.40 1.70 -9.18
CA PHE A 37 2.49 0.77 -8.07
C PHE A 37 1.16 0.05 -7.82
N LEU A 38 0.04 0.77 -7.71
CA LEU A 38 -1.29 0.20 -7.43
C LEU A 38 -1.71 -0.84 -8.47
N ILE A 39 -1.59 -0.52 -9.76
CA ILE A 39 -1.96 -1.44 -10.86
C ILE A 39 -1.10 -2.71 -10.82
N ASN A 40 0.21 -2.56 -10.64
CA ASN A 40 1.12 -3.71 -10.65
C ASN A 40 0.99 -4.57 -9.38
N ALA A 41 0.84 -3.94 -8.21
CA ALA A 41 0.61 -4.66 -6.97
C ALA A 41 -0.71 -5.43 -7.03
N SER A 42 -1.78 -4.81 -7.57
CA SER A 42 -3.07 -5.47 -7.76
C SER A 42 -2.93 -6.66 -8.72
N ALA A 43 -2.34 -6.46 -9.90
CA ALA A 43 -2.18 -7.52 -10.90
C ALA A 43 -1.36 -8.72 -10.39
N ASN A 44 -0.29 -8.48 -9.62
CA ASN A 44 0.51 -9.56 -9.04
C ASN A 44 -0.24 -10.27 -7.91
N ALA A 45 -0.96 -9.54 -7.05
CA ALA A 45 -1.80 -10.14 -6.01
C ALA A 45 -2.94 -10.98 -6.62
N GLU A 46 -3.63 -10.47 -7.63
CA GLU A 46 -4.67 -11.17 -8.39
C GLU A 46 -4.16 -12.49 -8.99
N LYS A 47 -2.96 -12.45 -9.60
CA LYS A 47 -2.31 -13.64 -10.17
C LYS A 47 -1.97 -14.67 -9.10
N GLN A 48 -1.41 -14.24 -7.96
CA GLN A 48 -1.05 -15.13 -6.85
C GLN A 48 -2.28 -15.74 -6.16
N LEU A 49 -3.36 -14.97 -6.05
CA LEU A 49 -4.62 -15.41 -5.43
C LEU A 49 -5.52 -16.21 -6.38
N HIS A 50 -5.12 -16.35 -7.64
CA HIS A 50 -5.87 -17.06 -8.67
C HIS A 50 -7.32 -16.57 -8.83
N PHE A 51 -7.54 -15.26 -8.72
CA PHE A 51 -8.86 -14.69 -8.96
C PHE A 51 -9.31 -15.03 -10.39
N ALA A 52 -10.60 -15.36 -10.55
CA ALA A 52 -11.20 -15.78 -11.81
C ALA A 52 -11.48 -14.60 -12.76
N ILE A 53 -10.48 -13.77 -12.96
CA ILE A 53 -10.53 -12.57 -13.80
C ILE A 53 -10.06 -12.93 -15.21
N HIS A 54 -10.64 -12.30 -16.23
CA HIS A 54 -10.16 -12.44 -17.59
C HIS A 54 -8.67 -12.06 -17.67
N LYS A 55 -7.86 -12.82 -18.41
CA LYS A 55 -6.40 -12.68 -18.47
C LYS A 55 -5.91 -11.28 -18.90
N ASP A 56 -6.75 -10.52 -19.59
CA ASP A 56 -6.44 -9.18 -20.06
C ASP A 56 -7.00 -8.08 -19.11
N ALA A 57 -7.55 -8.48 -17.96
CA ALA A 57 -8.18 -7.62 -16.95
C ALA A 57 -7.43 -7.63 -15.60
N TYR A 58 -6.17 -8.06 -15.57
CA TYR A 58 -5.37 -8.00 -14.35
C TYR A 58 -5.05 -6.54 -13.99
N GLY A 59 -5.11 -6.22 -12.69
CA GLY A 59 -4.83 -4.89 -12.15
C GLY A 59 -6.07 -4.07 -11.84
N PHE A 60 -7.26 -4.53 -12.24
CA PHE A 60 -8.53 -3.83 -12.00
C PHE A 60 -9.24 -4.27 -10.72
N ALA A 61 -8.81 -5.35 -10.06
CA ALA A 61 -9.46 -5.79 -8.83
C ALA A 61 -9.35 -4.73 -7.72
N TYR A 62 -8.25 -3.98 -7.67
CA TYR A 62 -8.09 -2.87 -6.73
C TYR A 62 -9.12 -1.75 -7.00
N LEU A 63 -9.33 -1.39 -8.26
CA LEU A 63 -10.36 -0.42 -8.66
C LEU A 63 -11.75 -0.89 -8.23
N GLU A 64 -12.12 -2.13 -8.52
CA GLU A 64 -13.42 -2.69 -8.11
C GLU A 64 -13.61 -2.64 -6.59
N CYS A 65 -12.58 -3.01 -5.85
CA CYS A 65 -12.60 -2.96 -4.39
C CYS A 65 -12.75 -1.52 -3.84
N MET A 66 -12.12 -0.52 -4.46
CA MET A 66 -12.25 0.88 -4.05
C MET A 66 -13.61 1.49 -4.44
N GLU A 67 -14.18 1.08 -5.57
CA GLU A 67 -15.52 1.47 -6.02
C GLU A 67 -16.65 0.77 -5.24
N GLY A 68 -16.31 -0.18 -4.37
CA GLY A 68 -17.29 -0.97 -3.61
C GLY A 68 -18.06 -1.96 -4.48
N LYS A 69 -17.54 -2.29 -5.67
CA LYS A 69 -18.09 -3.34 -6.52
C LYS A 69 -17.72 -4.68 -5.91
N GLN A 70 -18.71 -5.45 -5.48
CA GLN A 70 -18.52 -6.79 -4.94
C GLN A 70 -18.73 -7.81 -6.04
N SER A 71 -17.75 -7.93 -6.94
CA SER A 71 -17.65 -9.17 -7.69
C SER A 71 -17.43 -10.31 -6.68
N PRO A 72 -18.27 -11.35 -6.65
CA PRO A 72 -18.11 -12.46 -5.70
C PRO A 72 -16.76 -13.17 -5.85
N ASP A 73 -16.11 -13.00 -7.00
CA ASP A 73 -14.82 -13.59 -7.34
C ASP A 73 -13.63 -12.78 -6.80
N ILE A 74 -13.86 -11.58 -6.26
CA ILE A 74 -12.81 -10.69 -5.73
C ILE A 74 -12.88 -10.61 -4.21
N GLN A 75 -11.87 -11.19 -3.55
CA GLN A 75 -11.71 -11.09 -2.10
C GLN A 75 -10.85 -9.87 -1.74
N CYS A 76 -11.47 -8.69 -1.61
CA CYS A 76 -10.75 -7.41 -1.43
C CYS A 76 -9.74 -7.39 -0.27
N ASN A 77 -10.08 -8.01 0.87
CA ASN A 77 -9.12 -8.10 1.98
C ASN A 77 -7.89 -8.93 1.61
N ALA A 78 -8.07 -10.06 0.93
CA ALA A 78 -6.95 -10.89 0.46
C ALA A 78 -6.12 -10.13 -0.59
N LEU A 79 -6.78 -9.39 -1.48
CA LEU A 79 -6.12 -8.53 -2.47
C LEU A 79 -5.21 -7.50 -1.80
N TYR A 80 -5.72 -6.73 -0.84
CA TYR A 80 -4.91 -5.72 -0.14
C TYR A 80 -3.71 -6.34 0.58
N GLN A 81 -3.87 -7.51 1.19
CA GLN A 81 -2.76 -8.22 1.82
C GLN A 81 -1.72 -8.69 0.80
N GLY A 82 -2.14 -9.17 -0.37
CA GLY A 82 -1.24 -9.51 -1.47
C GLY A 82 -0.48 -8.30 -2.00
N MET A 83 -1.14 -7.14 -2.13
CA MET A 83 -0.49 -5.89 -2.54
C MET A 83 0.58 -5.42 -1.53
N ILE A 84 0.30 -5.55 -0.23
CA ILE A 84 1.27 -5.25 0.84
C ILE A 84 2.45 -6.23 0.80
N ALA A 85 2.20 -7.52 0.55
CA ALA A 85 3.26 -8.52 0.39
C ALA A 85 4.16 -8.17 -0.79
N PHE A 86 3.58 -7.85 -1.95
CA PHE A 86 4.30 -7.39 -3.14
C PHE A 86 5.13 -6.12 -2.87
N ALA A 87 4.56 -5.15 -2.14
CA ALA A 87 5.29 -3.93 -1.79
C ALA A 87 6.56 -4.22 -0.97
N LYS A 88 6.52 -5.22 -0.09
CA LYS A 88 7.66 -5.64 0.74
C LYS A 88 8.77 -6.34 -0.05
N GLU A 89 8.49 -6.86 -1.24
CA GLU A 89 9.50 -7.42 -2.14
C GLU A 89 10.47 -6.33 -2.65
N GLY A 90 10.10 -5.05 -2.53
CA GLY A 90 11.01 -3.92 -2.77
C GLY A 90 11.17 -3.55 -4.24
N HIS A 91 10.34 -4.06 -5.14
CA HIS A 91 10.32 -3.70 -6.56
C HIS A 91 9.92 -2.24 -6.82
N TYR A 92 9.21 -1.61 -5.87
CA TYR A 92 8.75 -0.22 -5.93
C TYR A 92 9.29 0.55 -4.72
N ALA A 93 10.36 1.31 -4.93
CA ALA A 93 10.98 2.11 -3.88
C ALA A 93 9.99 3.14 -3.31
N GLY A 94 9.91 3.26 -1.99
CA GLY A 94 9.04 4.21 -1.30
C GLY A 94 7.68 3.63 -0.89
N PHE A 95 7.35 2.40 -1.29
CA PHE A 95 6.07 1.76 -0.95
C PHE A 95 6.21 0.59 0.04
N GLN A 96 7.42 0.22 0.46
CA GLN A 96 7.65 -0.97 1.30
C GLN A 96 6.91 -0.96 2.64
N MET A 97 6.61 0.23 3.16
CA MET A 97 5.90 0.45 4.42
C MET A 97 4.41 0.69 4.22
N ILE A 98 3.87 0.54 3.00
CA ILE A 98 2.46 0.76 2.74
C ILE A 98 1.60 -0.18 3.56
N THR A 99 0.52 0.36 4.10
CA THR A 99 -0.44 -0.34 4.96
C THR A 99 -1.77 -0.53 4.26
N GLN A 100 -2.63 -1.37 4.82
CA GLN A 100 -4.00 -1.51 4.32
C GLN A 100 -4.78 -0.20 4.48
N ALA A 101 -4.52 0.59 5.53
CA ALA A 101 -5.16 1.89 5.71
C ALA A 101 -4.78 2.87 4.59
N ASP A 102 -3.53 2.81 4.11
CA ASP A 102 -3.10 3.62 2.97
C ASP A 102 -3.79 3.22 1.67
N LEU A 103 -3.84 1.91 1.41
CA LEU A 103 -4.48 1.33 0.23
C LEU A 103 -5.99 1.59 0.18
N THR A 104 -6.62 1.81 1.33
CA THR A 104 -8.07 1.99 1.44
C THR A 104 -8.48 3.43 1.77
N ASP A 105 -7.55 4.38 1.76
CA ASP A 105 -7.86 5.81 1.90
C ASP A 105 -8.60 6.29 0.64
N LYS A 106 -9.92 6.38 0.72
CA LYS A 106 -10.78 6.80 -0.39
C LYS A 106 -10.42 8.16 -0.96
N LYS A 107 -10.04 9.12 -0.10
CA LYS A 107 -9.72 10.48 -0.56
C LYS A 107 -8.46 10.50 -1.40
N VAL A 108 -7.49 9.65 -1.04
CA VAL A 108 -6.27 9.47 -1.84
C VAL A 108 -6.59 8.85 -3.17
N PHE A 109 -7.38 7.77 -3.15
CA PHE A 109 -7.77 7.10 -4.37
C PHE A 109 -8.52 8.02 -5.33
N GLU A 110 -9.49 8.78 -4.84
CA GLU A 110 -10.22 9.80 -5.61
C GLU A 110 -9.26 10.85 -6.22
N SER A 111 -8.23 11.27 -5.48
CA SER A 111 -7.22 12.21 -6.00
C SER A 111 -6.31 11.63 -7.09
N LEU A 112 -6.27 10.30 -7.23
CA LEU A 112 -5.48 9.58 -8.23
C LEU A 112 -6.31 9.07 -9.41
N ALA A 113 -7.64 9.29 -9.41
CA ALA A 113 -8.56 8.65 -10.35
C ALA A 113 -8.24 8.93 -11.83
N ASP A 114 -7.93 10.19 -12.18
CA ASP A 114 -7.62 10.56 -13.57
C ASP A 114 -6.33 9.88 -14.07
N GLU A 115 -5.27 9.93 -13.26
CA GLU A 115 -3.99 9.26 -13.57
C GLU A 115 -4.16 7.73 -13.61
N TYR A 116 -5.04 7.18 -12.76
CA TYR A 116 -5.38 5.76 -12.76
C TYR A 116 -6.03 5.34 -14.07
N ALA A 117 -7.04 6.08 -14.53
CA ALA A 117 -7.72 5.83 -15.79
C ALA A 117 -6.75 5.95 -17.00
N GLU A 118 -5.92 6.99 -17.03
CA GLU A 118 -4.93 7.19 -18.09
C GLU A 118 -3.90 6.05 -18.11
N THR A 119 -3.34 5.70 -16.95
CA THR A 119 -2.32 4.66 -16.85
C THR A 119 -2.89 3.29 -17.20
N ALA A 120 -4.10 2.96 -16.73
CA ALA A 120 -4.75 1.70 -17.06
C ALA A 120 -5.09 1.58 -18.56
N ALA A 121 -5.41 2.68 -19.23
CA ALA A 121 -5.67 2.70 -20.67
C ALA A 121 -4.40 2.58 -21.53
N THR A 122 -3.23 2.95 -21.00
CA THR A 122 -1.99 3.11 -21.78
C THR A 122 -0.87 2.16 -21.37
N SER A 123 -1.03 1.40 -20.29
CA SER A 123 0.00 0.50 -19.77
C SER A 123 -0.54 -0.89 -19.45
N PHE A 124 0.26 -1.90 -19.80
CA PHE A 124 0.02 -3.28 -19.38
C PHE A 124 0.67 -3.54 -18.01
N PRO A 125 0.02 -4.30 -17.11
CA PRO A 125 0.63 -4.67 -15.85
C PRO A 125 1.94 -5.45 -16.07
N HIS A 126 2.96 -5.06 -15.31
CA HIS A 126 4.25 -5.75 -15.27
C HIS A 126 4.19 -6.86 -14.22
N PHE A 127 4.03 -8.09 -14.69
CA PHE A 127 4.10 -9.27 -13.83
C PHE A 127 5.55 -9.57 -13.50
N VAL A 128 5.91 -9.54 -12.22
CA VAL A 128 7.22 -10.00 -11.80
C VAL A 128 7.13 -11.53 -11.72
N SER A 129 7.82 -12.22 -12.61
CA SER A 129 7.90 -13.68 -12.57
C SER A 129 8.67 -14.10 -11.34
N GLY A 130 8.00 -14.75 -10.37
CA GLY A 130 8.67 -15.45 -9.28
C GLY A 130 9.43 -16.66 -9.82
N SER A 131 10.70 -16.78 -9.42
CA SER A 131 11.49 -18.01 -9.46
C SER A 131 10.97 -19.05 -8.48
#